data_AF-A0A2T5I8Q6-F1
#
_entry.id   AF-A0A2T5I8Q6-F1
#
_cell.length_a   1.000
_cell.length_b   1.000
_cell.length_c   1.000
_cell.angle_alpha   90.00
_cell.angle_beta   90.00
_cell.angle_gamma   90.00
#
_symmetry.space_group_name_H-M   'P 1'
#
loop_
_entity.id
_entity.type
_entity.pdbx_description
1 polymer ?
#
loop_
_entity_poly.entity_id
_entity_poly.type
_entity_poly.pdbx_seq_one_letter_code
_entity_poly.pdbx_strand_id
1 'polypeptide(L)'
;MSDAIPDETTLCRFRNRLITNDRLDDLLATINEQLQSHGLMIKGATGAVIDATLIESAARPKKTITLEVDAEEGKVVQFEDGSQPGINCIEEQSADPDATWLKKGRKSQFGYRSYLVVDAQDGYVRGVHTAPANQSE
;
A
#
# COMPACT_ATOMS: atom_id res chain seq x y z
N MET A 1 35.00 -1.28 18.56
CA MET A 1 33.67 -1.87 18.36
C MET A 1 32.79 -0.74 17.85
N SER A 2 32.59 -0.66 16.54
CA SER A 2 31.66 0.30 15.96
C SER A 2 30.25 -0.14 16.35
N ASP A 3 29.56 0.64 17.17
CA ASP A 3 28.12 0.44 17.35
C ASP A 3 27.48 0.39 15.97
N ALA A 4 26.69 -0.64 15.71
CA ALA A 4 25.92 -0.78 14.49
C ALA A 4 24.80 0.26 14.54
N ILE A 5 25.14 1.50 14.16
CA ILE A 5 24.17 2.58 14.05
C ILE A 5 23.07 2.10 13.10
N PRO A 6 21.81 2.08 13.54
CA PRO A 6 20.70 1.75 12.68
C PRO A 6 20.70 2.62 11.43
N ASP A 7 20.72 1.98 10.26
CA ASP A 7 20.47 2.67 8.99
C ASP A 7 18.97 2.90 8.77
N GLU A 8 18.62 3.65 7.73
CA GLU A 8 17.25 3.98 7.30
C GLU A 8 16.33 2.75 7.18
N THR A 9 16.90 1.59 6.85
CA THR A 9 16.14 0.36 6.60
C THR A 9 15.98 -0.53 7.83
N THR A 10 16.59 -0.17 8.96
CA THR A 10 16.60 -1.02 10.17
C THR A 10 15.18 -1.27 10.69
N LEU A 11 14.34 -0.24 10.76
CA LEU A 11 12.94 -0.37 11.16
C LEU A 11 12.13 -1.22 10.18
N CYS A 12 12.38 -1.08 8.88
CA CYS A 12 11.73 -1.88 7.84
C CYS A 12 12.08 -3.37 8.00
N ARG A 13 13.37 -3.68 8.17
CA ARG A 13 13.84 -5.06 8.41
C ARG A 13 13.27 -5.66 9.68
N PHE A 14 13.21 -4.89 10.77
CA PHE A 14 12.61 -5.32 12.03
C PHE A 14 11.11 -5.63 11.87
N ARG A 15 10.36 -4.73 11.23
CA ARG A 15 8.93 -4.93 10.95
C ARG A 15 8.71 -6.18 10.10
N ASN A 16 9.44 -6.33 9.00
CA ASN A 16 9.30 -7.48 8.10
C ASN A 16 9.59 -8.78 8.84
N ARG A 17 10.60 -8.79 9.73
CA ARG A 17 10.88 -9.95 10.58
C ARG A 17 9.71 -10.29 11.51
N LEU A 18 9.03 -9.31 12.09
CA LEU A 18 7.85 -9.56 12.91
C LEU A 18 6.67 -10.11 12.09
N ILE A 19 6.45 -9.58 10.88
CA ILE A 19 5.41 -10.05 9.96
C ILE A 19 5.66 -11.51 9.56
N THR A 20 6.88 -11.85 9.13
CA THR A 20 7.23 -13.24 8.74
C THR A 20 7.08 -14.26 9.88
N ASN A 21 7.06 -13.80 11.13
CA ASN A 21 6.88 -14.67 12.30
C ASN A 21 5.48 -14.55 12.93
N ASP A 22 4.56 -13.81 12.30
CA ASP A 22 3.20 -13.57 12.80
C ASP A 22 3.19 -12.98 14.24
N ARG A 23 4.14 -12.08 14.54
CA ARG A 23 4.30 -11.46 15.89
C ARG A 23 3.98 -9.97 15.94
N LEU A 24 3.70 -9.34 14.81
CA LEU A 24 3.47 -7.90 14.78
C LEU A 24 2.23 -7.51 15.59
N ASP A 25 1.13 -8.24 15.41
CA ASP A 25 -0.13 -7.99 16.09
C ASP A 25 -0.04 -8.31 17.58
N ASP A 26 0.58 -9.44 17.94
CA ASP A 26 0.84 -9.84 19.34
C ASP A 26 1.68 -8.77 20.07
N LEU A 27 2.71 -8.25 19.42
CA LEU A 27 3.56 -7.20 19.98
C LEU A 27 2.77 -5.91 20.20
N LEU A 28 1.97 -5.49 19.21
CA LEU A 28 1.12 -4.31 19.34
C LEU A 28 0.11 -4.47 20.47
N ALA A 29 -0.52 -5.65 20.59
CA ALA A 29 -1.44 -5.97 21.68
C ALA A 29 -0.73 -5.88 23.03
N THR A 30 0.47 -6.44 23.17
CA THR A 30 1.25 -6.39 24.42
C THR A 30 1.62 -4.95 24.80
N ILE A 31 2.04 -4.13 23.83
CA ILE A 31 2.34 -2.70 24.08
C ILE A 31 1.07 -1.98 24.55
N ASN A 32 -0.06 -2.23 23.89
CA ASN A 32 -1.34 -1.63 24.26
C ASN A 32 -1.81 -2.07 25.66
N GLU A 33 -1.58 -3.32 26.05
CA GLU A 33 -1.83 -3.80 27.42
C GLU A 33 -0.95 -3.10 28.45
N GLN A 34 0.34 -2.91 28.15
CA GLN A 34 1.26 -2.18 29.03
C GLN A 34 0.86 -0.71 29.17
N LEU A 35 0.45 -0.05 28.09
CA LEU A 35 -0.05 1.32 28.14
C LEU A 35 -1.30 1.42 29.04
N GLN A 36 -2.22 0.46 28.93
CA GLN A 36 -3.39 0.39 29.82
C GLN A 36 -3.00 0.14 31.27
N SER A 37 -2.03 -0.75 31.53
CA SER A 37 -1.63 -1.09 32.90
C SER A 37 -0.99 0.11 33.61
N HIS A 38 -0.36 1.01 32.86
CA HIS A 38 0.23 2.24 33.38
C HIS A 38 -0.76 3.42 33.45
N GLY A 39 -2.04 3.19 33.11
CA GLY A 39 -3.06 4.24 33.08
C GLY A 39 -2.84 5.27 31.97
N LEU A 40 -1.99 4.96 30.98
CA LEU A 40 -1.74 5.81 29.83
C LEU A 40 -2.81 5.65 28.76
N MET A 41 -3.59 4.56 28.79
CA MET A 41 -4.70 4.32 27.86
C MET A 41 -5.93 3.81 28.61
N ILE A 42 -7.12 4.25 28.20
CA ILE A 42 -8.36 3.96 28.89
C ILE A 42 -8.89 2.55 28.52
N LYS A 43 -9.26 1.78 29.54
CA LYS A 43 -9.93 0.49 29.38
C LYS A 43 -11.37 0.71 28.91
N GLY A 44 -11.54 0.71 27.59
CA GLY A 44 -12.85 0.74 26.94
C GLY A 44 -13.27 2.12 26.46
N ALA A 45 -12.37 2.86 25.79
CA ALA A 45 -12.77 4.05 25.04
C ALA A 45 -14.00 3.74 24.19
N THR A 46 -15.13 4.30 24.61
CA THR A 46 -16.47 4.07 24.06
C THR A 46 -16.61 4.59 22.63
N GLY A 47 -15.57 5.24 22.11
CA GLY A 47 -15.38 5.54 20.69
C GLY A 47 -13.97 5.17 20.28
N ALA A 48 -13.84 4.21 19.38
CA ALA A 48 -12.64 4.06 18.55
C ALA A 48 -12.92 4.79 17.24
N VAL A 49 -12.02 5.68 16.83
CA VAL A 49 -12.13 6.32 15.51
C VAL A 49 -11.47 5.39 14.51
N ILE A 50 -12.23 4.99 13.49
CA ILE A 50 -11.73 4.24 12.35
C ILE A 50 -11.68 5.21 11.16
N ASP A 51 -10.46 5.51 10.69
CA ASP A 51 -10.26 6.31 9.48
C ASP A 51 -9.64 5.45 8.37
N ALA A 52 -10.10 5.68 7.14
CA ALA A 52 -9.57 5.04 5.95
C ALA A 52 -8.74 6.05 5.14
N THR A 53 -7.42 5.93 5.22
CA THR A 53 -6.47 6.77 4.49
C THR A 53 -5.97 6.04 3.23
N LEU A 54 -5.94 6.75 2.11
CA LEU A 54 -5.36 6.26 0.85
C LEU A 54 -3.88 6.63 0.79
N ILE A 55 -3.03 5.62 0.66
CA ILE A 55 -1.57 5.76 0.62
C ILE A 55 -1.11 5.45 -0.81
N GLU A 56 -0.51 6.43 -1.48
CA GLU A 56 0.03 6.22 -2.82
C GLU A 56 1.35 5.43 -2.77
N SER A 57 1.45 4.42 -3.63
CA SER A 57 2.70 3.70 -3.85
C SER A 57 3.67 4.55 -4.67
N ALA A 58 4.94 4.56 -4.24
CA ALA A 58 6.04 5.17 -4.98
C ALA A 58 6.47 4.31 -6.18
N ALA A 59 6.21 3.00 -6.15
CA ALA A 59 6.65 2.03 -7.15
C ALA A 59 5.58 1.77 -8.22
N ARG A 60 5.06 2.81 -8.85
CA ARG A 60 4.00 2.66 -9.88
C ARG A 60 4.47 1.78 -11.04
N PRO A 61 3.60 0.88 -11.57
CA PRO A 61 3.96 0.04 -12.71
C PRO A 61 4.21 0.91 -13.93
N LYS A 62 5.29 0.61 -14.67
CA LYS A 62 5.62 1.32 -15.92
C LYS A 62 4.92 0.61 -17.08
N LYS A 63 4.17 1.37 -17.87
CA LYS A 63 3.54 0.89 -19.10
C LYS A 63 4.36 1.34 -20.29
N THR A 64 5.02 0.40 -20.96
CA THR A 64 5.77 0.65 -22.20
C THR A 64 4.95 0.14 -23.37
N ILE A 65 4.59 1.03 -24.28
CA ILE A 65 3.88 0.69 -25.51
C ILE A 65 4.92 0.66 -26.63
N THR A 66 5.20 -0.52 -27.18
CA THR A 66 6.09 -0.70 -28.32
C THR A 66 5.24 -0.84 -29.58
N LEU A 67 5.49 0.04 -30.56
CA LEU A 67 4.89 -0.03 -31.88
C LEU A 67 5.86 -0.74 -32.82
N GLU A 68 5.55 -1.97 -33.22
CA GLU A 68 6.24 -2.66 -34.31
C GLU A 68 5.66 -2.14 -35.62
N VAL A 69 6.33 -1.14 -36.20
CA VAL A 69 5.99 -0.63 -37.52
C VAL A 69 6.76 -1.46 -38.54
N ASP A 70 6.09 -2.38 -39.21
CA ASP A 70 6.64 -3.02 -40.40
C ASP A 70 6.90 -1.92 -41.43
N ALA A 71 8.18 -1.70 -41.72
CA ALA A 71 8.64 -0.66 -42.62
C ALA A 71 8.34 -1.03 -44.07
N GLU A 72 7.09 -0.88 -44.51
CA GLU A 72 6.76 -0.66 -45.92
C GLU A 72 5.68 0.42 -46.04
N GLU A 73 6.05 1.47 -46.77
CA GLU A 73 5.40 2.77 -46.94
C GLU A 73 3.85 2.78 -47.01
N GLY A 74 3.23 3.63 -46.18
CA GLY A 74 2.16 4.51 -46.67
C GLY A 74 0.72 3.98 -46.73
N LYS A 75 0.28 3.10 -45.82
CA LYS A 75 -1.18 2.83 -45.64
C LYS A 75 -1.70 3.29 -44.29
N VAL A 76 -2.54 4.33 -44.32
CA VAL A 76 -3.37 4.74 -43.19
C VAL A 76 -4.47 3.70 -43.03
N VAL A 77 -4.38 2.86 -41.99
CA VAL A 77 -5.42 1.90 -41.63
C VAL A 77 -6.22 2.43 -40.44
N GLN A 78 -7.47 2.83 -40.69
CA GLN A 78 -8.46 3.06 -39.64
C GLN A 78 -9.22 1.75 -39.40
N PHE A 79 -9.29 1.29 -38.16
CA PHE A 79 -10.13 0.16 -37.76
C PHE A 79 -11.01 0.58 -36.58
N GLU A 80 -12.32 0.31 -36.69
CA GLU A 80 -13.36 0.63 -35.70
C GLU A 80 -13.50 -0.44 -34.60
N ASP A 81 -12.61 -1.45 -34.57
CA ASP A 81 -12.55 -2.46 -33.51
C ASP A 81 -11.13 -2.48 -32.95
N GLY A 82 -10.96 -1.94 -31.73
CA GLY A 82 -9.73 -1.32 -31.20
C GLY A 82 -8.52 -2.22 -30.91
N SER A 83 -8.33 -3.34 -31.63
CA SER A 83 -7.11 -4.15 -31.57
C SER A 83 -6.29 -3.96 -32.84
N GLN A 84 -5.17 -3.24 -32.73
CA GLN A 84 -4.21 -3.07 -33.83
C GLN A 84 -3.14 -4.17 -33.77
N PRO A 85 -2.90 -4.93 -34.87
CA PRO A 85 -1.70 -5.75 -34.98
C PRO A 85 -0.47 -4.84 -35.04
N GLY A 86 0.55 -5.12 -34.21
CA GLY A 86 1.78 -4.32 -34.11
C GLY A 86 1.89 -3.42 -32.87
N ILE A 87 0.90 -3.42 -31.96
CA ILE A 87 1.02 -2.75 -30.65
C ILE A 87 1.23 -3.79 -29.55
N ASN A 88 2.49 -3.97 -29.13
CA ASN A 88 2.81 -4.75 -27.94
C ASN A 88 2.87 -3.82 -26.73
N CYS A 89 1.93 -4.00 -25.81
CA CYS A 89 1.92 -3.28 -24.55
C CYS A 89 2.50 -4.15 -23.43
N ILE A 90 3.66 -3.78 -22.91
CA ILE A 90 4.32 -4.47 -21.80
C ILE A 90 4.15 -3.61 -20.55
N GLU A 91 3.48 -4.16 -19.54
CA GLU A 91 3.36 -3.55 -18.20
C GLU A 91 4.39 -4.21 -17.28
N GLU A 92 5.37 -3.44 -16.80
CA GLU A 92 6.34 -3.90 -15.80
C GLU A 92 5.65 -4.07 -14.45
N GLN A 93 5.91 -5.19 -13.79
CA GLN A 93 5.36 -5.47 -12.46
C GLN A 93 5.92 -4.47 -11.45
N SER A 94 5.02 -3.89 -10.65
CA SER A 94 5.35 -3.00 -9.53
C SER A 94 6.20 -3.72 -8.48
N ALA A 95 7.12 -2.99 -7.83
CA ALA A 95 7.84 -3.48 -6.65
C ALA A 95 6.94 -3.63 -5.42
N ASP A 96 5.77 -3.00 -5.46
CA ASP A 96 4.66 -3.15 -4.53
C ASP A 96 3.61 -4.09 -5.16
N PRO A 97 3.66 -5.41 -4.91
CA PRO A 97 2.80 -6.39 -5.59
C PRO A 97 1.33 -6.31 -5.15
N ASP A 98 1.09 -5.88 -3.91
CA ASP A 98 -0.24 -5.80 -3.32
C ASP A 98 -0.93 -4.44 -3.59
N ALA A 99 -0.20 -3.48 -4.17
CA ALA A 99 -0.76 -2.19 -4.54
C ALA A 99 -1.66 -2.31 -5.77
N THR A 100 -2.79 -1.60 -5.76
CA THR A 100 -3.75 -1.61 -6.86
C THR A 100 -4.23 -0.22 -7.22
N TRP A 101 -4.85 -0.08 -8.40
CA TRP A 101 -5.43 1.17 -8.86
C TRP A 101 -6.82 1.42 -8.27
N LEU A 102 -7.01 2.58 -7.65
CA LEU A 102 -8.31 3.12 -7.26
C LEU A 102 -8.61 4.38 -8.07
N LYS A 103 -9.80 4.43 -8.68
CA LYS A 103 -10.29 5.62 -9.38
C LYS A 103 -11.33 6.33 -8.51
N LYS A 104 -11.02 7.55 -8.06
CA LYS A 104 -11.94 8.42 -7.31
C LYS A 104 -12.23 9.67 -8.13
N GLY A 105 -13.43 9.72 -8.70
CA GLY A 105 -13.83 10.77 -9.64
C GLY A 105 -12.95 10.77 -10.91
N ARG A 106 -12.28 11.90 -11.18
CA ARG A 106 -11.36 12.05 -12.33
C ARG A 106 -9.91 11.67 -12.03
N LYS A 107 -9.57 11.29 -10.80
CA LYS A 107 -8.19 10.95 -10.40
C LYS A 107 -8.06 9.43 -10.21
N SER A 108 -6.98 8.87 -10.75
CA SER A 108 -6.56 7.49 -10.50
C SER A 108 -5.34 7.50 -9.59
N GLN A 109 -5.36 6.69 -8.54
CA GLN A 109 -4.28 6.55 -7.57
C GLN A 109 -3.89 5.08 -7.45
N PHE A 110 -2.59 4.79 -7.48
CA PHE A 110 -2.06 3.45 -7.32
C PHE A 110 -1.48 3.32 -5.91
N GLY A 111 -1.89 2.31 -5.14
CA GLY A 111 -1.40 2.12 -3.79
C GLY A 111 -2.31 1.30 -2.90
N TYR A 112 -2.48 1.75 -1.66
CA TYR A 112 -3.12 1.02 -0.57
C TYR A 112 -4.18 1.85 0.16
N ARG A 113 -5.11 1.17 0.83
CA ARG A 113 -5.96 1.75 1.86
C ARG A 113 -5.48 1.28 3.23
N SER A 114 -5.26 2.22 4.14
CA SER A 114 -4.94 1.94 5.53
C SER A 114 -6.10 2.35 6.42
N TYR A 115 -6.57 1.41 7.23
CA TYR A 115 -7.56 1.59 8.25
C TYR A 115 -6.84 1.69 9.60
N LEU A 116 -6.95 2.82 10.27
CA LEU A 116 -6.35 3.02 11.59
C LEU A 116 -7.44 3.07 12.64
N VAL A 117 -7.30 2.24 13.66
CA VAL A 117 -8.16 2.26 14.84
C VAL A 117 -7.41 2.99 15.93
N VAL A 118 -7.91 4.17 16.32
CA VAL A 118 -7.29 4.99 17.36
C VAL A 118 -8.24 5.21 18.53
N ASP A 119 -7.66 5.31 19.72
CA ASP A 119 -8.35 5.75 20.93
C ASP A 119 -8.81 7.21 20.76
N ALA A 120 -10.11 7.48 20.94
CA ALA A 120 -10.65 8.82 20.70
C ALA A 120 -10.21 9.87 21.72
N GLN A 121 -9.78 9.46 22.91
CA GLN A 121 -9.43 10.40 23.97
C GLN A 121 -7.96 10.81 23.90
N ASP A 122 -7.08 9.83 23.74
CA ASP A 122 -5.63 10.05 23.86
C ASP A 122 -4.87 9.82 22.53
N GLY A 123 -5.53 9.27 21.51
CA GLY A 123 -4.95 9.08 20.16
C GLY A 123 -4.04 7.86 20.02
N TYR A 124 -4.00 6.95 21.00
CA TYR A 124 -3.21 5.72 20.90
C TYR A 124 -3.73 4.78 19.81
N VAL A 125 -2.80 4.19 19.06
CA VAL A 125 -3.11 3.23 17.99
C VAL A 125 -3.48 1.87 18.60
N ARG A 126 -4.72 1.44 18.37
CA ARG A 126 -5.25 0.14 18.80
C ARG A 126 -5.04 -0.95 17.75
N GLY A 127 -5.03 -0.57 16.48
CA GLY A 127 -4.88 -1.49 15.37
C GLY A 127 -4.68 -0.76 14.06
N VAL A 128 -4.03 -1.44 13.12
CA VAL A 128 -3.83 -0.97 11.74
C VAL A 128 -4.14 -2.13 10.81
N HIS A 129 -4.97 -1.89 9.81
CA HIS A 129 -5.19 -2.81 8.72
C HIS A 129 -4.84 -2.13 7.41
N THR A 130 -4.13 -2.80 6.51
CA THR A 130 -3.78 -2.26 5.19
C THR A 130 -4.24 -3.24 4.12
N ALA A 131 -4.97 -2.72 3.15
CA ALA A 131 -5.52 -3.46 2.02
C ALA A 131 -5.11 -2.81 0.69
N PRO A 132 -5.18 -3.54 -0.44
CA PRO A 132 -5.06 -2.94 -1.76
C PRO A 132 -6.06 -1.79 -1.96
N ALA A 133 -5.68 -0.71 -2.66
CA ALA A 133 -6.52 0.49 -2.76
C ALA A 133 -7.91 0.26 -3.36
N ASN A 134 -8.07 -0.73 -4.24
CA ASN A 134 -9.35 -1.07 -4.86
C ASN A 134 -10.29 -1.90 -3.98
N GLN A 135 -9.83 -2.42 -2.84
CA GLN A 135 -10.65 -3.18 -1.93
C GLN A 135 -11.34 -2.26 -0.91
N SER A 136 -12.57 -2.62 -0.54
CA SER A 136 -13.25 -2.14 0.65
C SER A 136 -13.63 -3.35 1.49
N GLU A 137 -13.43 -3.24 2.80
CA GLU A 137 -13.97 -4.18 3.79
C GLU A 137 -15.51 -4.25 3.72
#